data_AF-A0A8C8SDG9-F1
#
_entry.id   AF-A0A8C8SDG9-F1
#
_cell.length_a   1.000
_cell.length_b   1.000
_cell.length_c   1.000
_cell.angle_alpha   90.00
_cell.angle_beta   90.00
_cell.angle_gamma   90.00
#
_symmetry.space_group_name_H-M   'P 1'
#
loop_
_entity.id
_entity.type
_entity.pdbx_description
1 polymer ?
#
loop_
_entity_poly.entity_id
_entity_poly.type
_entity_poly.pdbx_seq_one_letter_code
_entity_poly.pdbx_strand_id
1 'polypeptide(L)'
;MLDDNILNYGIPAHRDIDECSLFGEEICKEGKCVNTQPGYECYCKQGFYYDGNLLECVDVDECLDESNCLNGLCENTRGAYVCTCLPPAVHDPTHKKCLTPSKIDRASDRRDICWQHRGEDNMCASPLNGYHLTYEECCCRYGKGWGFQCRACPPRSPGQQCQPSQSESNSFWDLSPLFLGKPRKEDDSSEEESDECHCLNGRCVRSYHGVVCECPAGFQLDATRTRCLDIDECWELNQRGLLCKNERCINTNGSYRCACKPGFIRSRHHGGMCIPQRRR
;
A
#
# COMPACT_ATOMS: atom_id res chain seq x y z
N MET A 1 -15.63 9.96 -74.59
CA MET A 1 -14.71 8.93 -75.09
C MET A 1 -13.45 9.69 -75.48
N LEU A 2 -12.57 9.99 -74.51
CA LEU A 2 -11.39 9.20 -74.15
C LEU A 2 -10.60 8.75 -75.40
N ASP A 3 -9.41 9.31 -75.56
CA ASP A 3 -8.17 8.53 -75.69
C ASP A 3 -6.97 9.47 -75.42
N ASP A 4 -6.67 9.67 -74.13
CA ASP A 4 -5.42 10.25 -73.65
C ASP A 4 -4.33 9.17 -73.69
N ASN A 5 -3.43 9.24 -74.66
CA ASN A 5 -2.25 8.38 -74.67
C ASN A 5 -1.01 9.12 -75.19
N ILE A 6 -0.56 10.10 -74.39
CA ILE A 6 0.71 10.79 -74.59
C ILE A 6 1.53 10.62 -73.30
N LEU A 7 2.69 9.96 -73.46
CA LEU A 7 3.86 9.77 -72.57
C LEU A 7 4.08 8.36 -72.00
N ASN A 8 4.34 7.41 -72.90
CA ASN A 8 5.15 6.23 -72.59
C ASN A 8 6.65 6.56 -72.75
N TYR A 9 7.15 7.49 -71.94
CA TYR A 9 8.57 7.46 -71.57
C TYR A 9 8.65 6.56 -70.34
N GLY A 10 9.14 5.34 -70.53
CA GLY A 10 9.52 4.46 -69.44
C GLY A 10 10.55 5.17 -68.57
N ILE A 11 10.09 5.80 -67.50
CA ILE A 11 10.93 6.25 -66.40
C ILE A 11 11.51 4.95 -65.83
N PRO A 12 12.84 4.75 -65.84
CA PRO A 12 13.42 3.57 -65.23
C PRO A 12 12.89 3.53 -63.80
N ALA A 13 12.39 2.38 -63.34
CA ALA A 13 12.04 2.19 -61.94
C ALA A 13 13.22 2.72 -61.12
N HIS A 14 13.03 3.88 -60.48
CA HIS A 14 14.10 4.54 -59.75
C HIS A 14 14.54 3.52 -58.71
N ARG A 15 15.77 3.02 -58.86
CA ARG A 15 16.30 2.02 -57.94
C ARG A 15 16.24 2.64 -56.55
N ASP A 16 15.45 2.01 -55.70
CA ASP A 16 15.25 2.41 -54.32
C ASP A 16 16.62 2.47 -53.62
N ILE A 17 16.89 3.59 -52.96
CA ILE A 17 18.11 3.75 -52.17
C ILE A 17 17.77 3.18 -50.82
N ASP A 18 18.48 2.15 -50.37
CA ASP A 18 18.25 1.61 -49.03
C ASP A 18 18.87 2.54 -47.98
N GLU A 19 18.10 3.53 -47.50
CA GLU A 19 18.58 4.48 -46.51
C GLU A 19 18.88 3.79 -45.16
N CYS A 20 18.21 2.68 -44.86
CA CYS A 20 18.46 1.89 -43.66
C CYS A 20 19.84 1.23 -43.67
N SER A 21 20.27 0.72 -44.83
CA SER A 21 21.61 0.14 -44.99
C SER A 21 22.73 1.19 -44.95
N LEU A 22 22.43 2.44 -45.31
CA LEU A 22 23.43 3.52 -45.33
C LEU A 22 23.53 4.26 -43.99
N PHE A 23 22.39 4.61 -43.39
CA PHE A 23 22.32 5.51 -42.23
C PHE A 23 21.27 5.07 -41.19
N GLY A 24 20.81 3.81 -41.20
CA GLY A 24 19.65 3.37 -40.43
C GLY A 24 19.71 3.59 -38.91
N GLU A 25 20.90 3.49 -38.30
CA GLU A 25 21.09 3.79 -36.86
C GLU A 25 21.02 5.29 -36.54
N GLU A 26 21.36 6.12 -37.51
CA GLU A 26 21.44 7.58 -37.35
C GLU A 26 20.09 8.24 -37.61
N ILE A 27 19.31 7.65 -38.52
CA ILE A 27 17.96 8.08 -38.90
C ILE A 27 16.92 7.56 -37.89
N CYS A 28 16.90 6.27 -37.56
CA CYS A 28 15.92 5.71 -36.63
C CYS A 28 16.53 5.51 -35.24
N LYS A 29 17.07 6.57 -34.63
CA LYS A 29 17.56 6.52 -33.24
C LYS A 29 16.43 6.06 -32.32
N GLU A 30 16.71 5.12 -31.44
CA GLU A 30 15.69 4.47 -30.59
C GLU A 30 14.55 3.77 -31.34
N GLY A 31 14.80 3.33 -32.58
CA GLY A 31 13.86 2.57 -33.38
C GLY A 31 14.54 1.55 -34.28
N LYS A 32 13.72 0.91 -35.12
CA LYS A 32 14.13 0.00 -36.18
C LYS A 32 13.78 0.61 -37.53
N CYS A 33 14.78 0.80 -38.37
CA CYS A 33 14.59 1.24 -39.75
C CYS A 33 14.09 0.10 -40.62
N VAL A 34 13.09 0.38 -41.46
CA VAL A 34 12.59 -0.51 -42.51
C VAL A 34 12.58 0.26 -43.82
N ASN A 35 13.29 -0.27 -44.81
CA ASN A 35 13.35 0.33 -46.14
C ASN A 35 12.04 0.08 -46.91
N THR A 36 11.45 1.12 -47.50
CA THR A 36 10.10 1.10 -48.11
C THR A 36 10.02 2.01 -49.34
N GLN A 37 9.87 1.50 -50.56
CA GLN A 37 9.83 2.40 -51.74
C GLN A 37 8.63 3.37 -51.70
N PRO A 38 8.82 4.72 -51.77
CA PRO A 38 10.01 5.46 -52.22
C PRO A 38 10.92 6.12 -51.13
N GLY A 39 11.11 5.49 -49.96
CA GLY A 39 12.00 5.92 -48.88
C GLY A 39 12.12 4.88 -47.75
N TYR A 40 11.90 5.28 -46.49
CA TYR A 40 11.99 4.39 -45.32
C TYR A 40 10.93 4.71 -44.25
N GLU A 41 10.70 3.75 -43.36
CA GLU A 41 9.83 3.88 -42.19
C GLU A 41 10.58 3.49 -40.90
N CYS A 42 10.46 4.31 -39.85
CA CYS A 42 11.03 4.02 -38.54
C CYS A 42 9.97 3.44 -37.61
N TYR A 43 10.23 2.23 -37.10
CA TYR A 43 9.43 1.61 -36.05
C TYR A 43 10.09 1.85 -34.69
N CYS A 44 9.55 2.80 -33.94
CA CYS A 44 10.13 3.20 -32.66
C CYS A 44 10.03 2.10 -31.59
N LYS A 45 11.01 2.06 -30.69
CA LYS A 45 10.96 1.21 -29.49
C LYS A 45 9.78 1.62 -28.60
N GLN A 46 9.38 0.72 -27.70
CA GLN A 46 8.35 1.03 -26.72
C GLN A 46 8.76 2.25 -25.87
N GLY A 47 7.81 3.16 -25.63
CA GLY A 47 8.06 4.44 -24.94
C GLY A 47 8.47 5.59 -25.88
N PHE A 48 8.50 5.37 -27.20
CA PHE A 48 8.84 6.40 -28.19
C PHE A 48 7.77 6.49 -29.29
N TYR A 49 7.61 7.67 -29.86
CA TYR A 49 6.78 7.91 -31.04
C TYR A 49 7.61 8.52 -32.17
N TYR A 50 7.22 8.29 -33.42
CA TYR A 50 7.92 8.84 -34.57
C TYR A 50 7.46 10.29 -34.85
N ASP A 51 8.40 11.23 -34.84
CA ASP A 51 8.15 12.62 -35.26
C ASP A 51 8.67 12.83 -36.68
N GLY A 52 7.75 13.00 -37.63
CA GLY A 52 8.10 13.17 -39.05
C GLY A 52 8.81 14.49 -39.38
N ASN A 53 8.79 15.49 -38.49
CA ASN A 53 9.52 16.74 -38.69
C ASN A 53 10.98 16.62 -38.24
N LEU A 54 11.20 15.90 -37.13
CA LEU A 54 12.53 15.64 -36.59
C LEU A 54 13.18 14.40 -37.24
N LEU A 55 12.38 13.60 -37.97
CA LEU A 55 12.78 12.35 -38.61
C LEU A 55 13.44 11.37 -37.61
N GLU A 56 12.96 11.36 -36.37
CA GLU A 56 13.50 10.50 -35.31
C GLU A 56 12.40 9.99 -34.36
N CYS A 57 12.75 8.98 -33.56
CA CYS A 57 11.89 8.52 -32.47
C CYS A 57 12.11 9.38 -31.24
N VAL A 58 11.06 10.11 -30.87
CA VAL A 58 11.04 11.00 -29.71
C VAL A 58 10.42 10.26 -28.54
N ASP A 59 11.02 10.48 -27.37
CA ASP A 59 10.56 9.95 -26.10
C ASP A 59 9.14 10.41 -25.79
N VAL A 60 8.28 9.49 -25.36
CA VAL A 60 6.92 9.81 -24.92
C VAL A 60 7.02 10.30 -23.49
N ASP A 61 6.67 11.56 -23.24
CA ASP A 61 6.60 12.07 -21.87
C ASP A 61 5.31 11.59 -21.20
N GLU A 62 5.38 10.48 -20.46
CA GLU A 62 4.23 9.92 -19.76
C GLU A 62 3.75 10.79 -18.59
N CYS A 63 4.56 11.76 -18.12
CA CYS A 63 4.20 12.69 -17.06
C CYS A 63 3.22 13.78 -17.52
N LEU A 64 3.04 13.97 -18.83
CA LEU A 64 2.00 14.85 -19.36
C LEU A 64 0.59 14.28 -19.12
N ASP A 65 0.47 12.98 -18.87
CA ASP A 65 -0.78 12.34 -18.46
C ASP A 65 -0.79 12.11 -16.95
N GLU A 66 -1.60 12.90 -16.25
CA GLU A 66 -1.75 12.85 -14.79
C GLU A 66 -2.20 11.47 -14.26
N SER A 67 -2.76 10.60 -15.11
CA SER A 67 -3.18 9.25 -14.73
C SER A 67 -2.02 8.28 -14.54
N ASN A 68 -0.83 8.58 -15.06
CA ASN A 68 0.32 7.68 -15.01
C ASN A 68 1.03 7.64 -13.65
N CYS A 69 0.98 8.72 -12.85
CA CYS A 69 1.54 8.80 -11.49
C CYS A 69 0.57 9.44 -10.50
N LEU A 70 -0.49 8.71 -10.14
CA LEU A 70 -1.54 9.20 -9.22
C LEU A 70 -1.00 9.39 -7.79
N ASN A 71 -1.05 10.62 -7.29
CA ASN A 71 -0.56 11.04 -5.96
C ASN A 71 0.95 10.85 -5.74
N GLY A 72 1.74 10.73 -6.81
CA GLY A 72 3.20 10.65 -6.77
C GLY A 72 3.85 11.80 -7.53
N LEU A 73 5.16 11.94 -7.40
CA LEU A 73 5.96 12.81 -8.25
C LEU A 73 6.41 12.00 -9.48
N CYS A 74 6.05 12.48 -10.67
CA CYS A 74 6.46 11.88 -11.94
C CYS A 74 7.77 12.49 -12.42
N GLU A 75 8.70 11.64 -12.85
CA GLU A 75 9.92 12.03 -13.55
C GLU A 75 10.00 11.26 -14.88
N ASN A 76 9.98 11.99 -15.99
CA ASN A 76 10.12 11.39 -17.32
C ASN A 76 11.57 10.93 -17.54
N THR A 77 11.74 9.73 -18.07
CA THR A 77 13.04 9.13 -18.36
C THR A 77 13.10 8.65 -19.80
N ARG A 78 14.28 8.44 -20.36
CA ARG A 78 14.38 8.04 -21.77
C ARG A 78 13.80 6.62 -21.98
N GLY A 79 12.64 6.56 -22.61
CA GLY A 79 11.85 5.37 -22.97
C GLY A 79 10.87 4.89 -21.90
N ALA A 80 10.71 5.61 -20.80
CA ALA A 80 9.85 5.25 -19.67
C ALA A 80 9.68 6.42 -18.69
N TYR A 81 9.00 6.20 -17.57
CA TYR A 81 8.90 7.19 -16.50
C TYR A 81 9.05 6.54 -15.13
N VAL A 82 9.44 7.35 -14.15
CA VAL A 82 9.56 6.94 -12.75
C VAL A 82 8.57 7.73 -11.92
N CYS A 83 7.64 7.04 -11.27
CA CYS A 83 6.86 7.63 -10.18
C CYS A 83 7.63 7.48 -8.87
N THR A 84 7.73 8.55 -8.09
CA THR A 84 8.26 8.51 -6.73
C THR A 84 7.18 8.89 -5.73
N CYS A 85 7.01 8.07 -4.69
CA CYS A 85 6.08 8.37 -3.60
C CYS A 85 6.81 9.13 -2.48
N LEU A 86 6.22 10.24 -2.04
CA LEU A 86 6.70 10.95 -0.86
C LEU A 86 6.36 10.15 0.41
N PRO A 87 7.32 9.90 1.32
CA PRO A 87 7.03 9.24 2.59
C PRO A 87 5.92 9.98 3.37
N PRO A 88 4.91 9.29 3.95
CA PRO A 88 4.81 7.86 4.19
C PRO A 88 4.06 7.06 3.10
N ALA A 89 3.83 7.61 1.91
CA ALA A 89 3.13 6.91 0.83
C ALA A 89 3.98 5.80 0.20
N VAL A 90 3.33 4.72 -0.20
CA VAL A 90 3.96 3.57 -0.89
C VAL A 90 3.28 3.31 -2.23
N HIS A 91 3.96 2.62 -3.13
CA HIS A 91 3.37 2.24 -4.42
C HIS A 91 2.23 1.24 -4.25
N ASP A 92 1.20 1.37 -5.07
CA ASP A 92 0.21 0.31 -5.30
C ASP A 92 0.82 -0.85 -6.12
N PRO A 93 0.14 -2.01 -6.22
CA PRO A 93 0.63 -3.16 -6.98
C PRO A 93 0.90 -2.90 -8.47
N THR A 94 0.28 -1.88 -9.07
CA THR A 94 0.49 -1.48 -10.47
C THR A 94 1.65 -0.51 -10.65
N HIS A 95 2.24 -0.03 -9.54
CA HIS A 95 3.28 0.99 -9.47
C HIS A 95 2.89 2.38 -10.03
N LYS A 96 1.67 2.56 -10.54
CA LYS A 96 1.17 3.82 -11.11
C LYS A 96 0.50 4.76 -10.09
N LYS A 97 0.33 4.30 -8.85
CA LYS A 97 -0.37 5.06 -7.80
C LYS A 97 0.37 5.01 -6.49
N CYS A 98 0.49 6.16 -5.82
CA CYS A 98 0.95 6.24 -4.44
C CYS A 98 -0.23 6.18 -3.48
N LEU A 99 -0.17 5.24 -2.55
CA LEU A 99 -1.13 5.02 -1.49
C LEU A 99 -0.54 5.54 -0.18
N THR A 100 -1.19 6.51 0.43
CA THR A 100 -0.88 6.91 1.80
C THR A 100 -1.33 5.82 2.78
N PRO A 101 -0.75 5.74 3.99
CA PRO A 101 -1.18 4.78 5.02
C PRO A 101 -2.69 4.79 5.30
N SER A 102 -3.38 5.91 5.06
CA SER A 102 -4.83 6.05 5.17
C SER A 102 -5.64 5.43 4.02
N LYS A 103 -5.01 4.98 2.94
CA LYS A 103 -5.60 4.30 1.78
C LYS A 103 -5.08 2.86 1.59
N ILE A 104 -4.19 2.39 2.47
CA ILE A 104 -3.69 1.01 2.53
C ILE A 104 -4.66 0.10 3.32
N ASP A 105 -5.69 0.67 3.96
CA ASP A 105 -6.76 -0.07 4.62
C ASP A 105 -7.70 -0.75 3.61
N ARG A 106 -7.22 -1.81 2.94
CA ARG A 106 -8.14 -2.89 2.60
C ARG A 106 -8.64 -3.44 3.93
N ALA A 107 -9.95 -3.41 4.16
CA ALA A 107 -10.63 -3.96 5.34
C ALA A 107 -10.25 -5.42 5.69
N SER A 108 -9.52 -6.10 4.80
CA SER A 108 -8.98 -7.46 4.95
C SER A 108 -7.73 -7.56 5.83
N ASP A 109 -6.84 -6.55 5.82
CA ASP A 109 -5.57 -6.58 6.57
C ASP A 109 -5.60 -5.71 7.84
N ARG A 110 -6.68 -4.95 8.04
CA ARG A 110 -6.91 -4.20 9.28
C ARG A 110 -6.91 -5.19 10.44
N ARG A 111 -6.05 -4.93 11.44
CA ARG A 111 -5.95 -5.71 12.67
C ARG A 111 -6.63 -4.93 13.79
N ASP A 112 -7.63 -5.53 14.43
CA ASP A 112 -8.42 -4.87 15.47
C ASP A 112 -8.76 -5.87 16.59
N ILE A 113 -9.41 -5.40 17.66
CA ILE A 113 -9.74 -6.21 18.84
C ILE A 113 -10.73 -7.31 18.44
N CYS A 114 -10.40 -8.55 18.77
CA CYS A 114 -11.30 -9.68 18.61
C CYS A 114 -12.01 -10.02 19.92
N TRP A 115 -13.34 -10.12 19.88
CA TRP A 115 -14.17 -10.33 21.07
C TRP A 115 -14.74 -11.74 21.12
N GLN A 116 -14.60 -12.41 22.27
CA GLN A 116 -15.09 -13.77 22.49
C GLN A 116 -16.60 -13.82 22.75
N HIS A 117 -17.15 -12.78 23.38
CA HIS A 117 -18.57 -12.67 23.69
C HIS A 117 -19.16 -11.38 23.10
N ARG A 118 -20.39 -11.48 22.59
CA ARG A 118 -21.21 -10.36 22.11
C ARG A 118 -22.61 -10.52 22.70
N GLY A 119 -23.07 -9.52 23.44
CA GLY A 119 -24.40 -9.42 24.03
C GLY A 119 -25.47 -8.98 23.02
N GLU A 120 -26.73 -9.08 23.41
CA GLU A 120 -27.90 -8.68 22.61
C GLU A 120 -28.02 -7.16 22.44
N ASP A 121 -27.38 -6.40 23.34
CA ASP A 121 -27.22 -4.95 23.36
C ASP A 121 -26.11 -4.43 22.43
N ASN A 122 -25.50 -5.30 21.61
CA ASN A 122 -24.31 -5.03 20.81
C ASN A 122 -23.04 -4.72 21.64
N MET A 123 -22.99 -5.15 22.91
CA MET A 123 -21.79 -4.99 23.74
C MET A 123 -20.88 -6.21 23.61
N CYS A 124 -19.57 -5.98 23.51
CA CYS A 124 -18.58 -7.05 23.41
C CYS A 124 -17.78 -7.19 24.70
N ALA A 125 -17.46 -8.43 25.09
CA ALA A 125 -16.72 -8.74 26.30
C ALA A 125 -15.68 -9.85 26.07
N SER A 126 -14.70 -9.91 26.97
CA SER A 126 -13.57 -10.85 26.94
C SER A 126 -12.80 -10.76 25.62
N PRO A 127 -11.93 -9.75 25.45
CA PRO A 127 -11.07 -9.67 24.26
C PRO A 127 -10.14 -10.89 24.25
N LEU A 128 -9.91 -11.50 23.09
CA LEU A 128 -8.90 -12.56 22.95
C LEU A 128 -7.52 -11.92 23.21
N ASN A 129 -6.91 -12.30 24.34
CA ASN A 129 -5.69 -11.69 24.88
C ASN A 129 -4.60 -11.38 23.83
N GLY A 130 -4.17 -10.11 23.80
CA GLY A 130 -2.83 -9.69 23.35
C GLY A 130 -2.63 -9.42 21.86
N TYR A 131 -3.58 -9.76 20.98
CA TYR A 131 -3.36 -9.62 19.53
C TYR A 131 -4.50 -8.91 18.83
N HIS A 132 -4.16 -7.86 18.08
CA HIS A 132 -5.05 -7.29 17.08
C HIS A 132 -5.11 -8.29 15.91
N LEU A 133 -6.30 -8.85 15.67
CA LEU A 133 -6.54 -9.88 14.67
C LEU A 133 -7.20 -9.28 13.45
N THR A 134 -6.91 -9.84 12.28
CA THR A 134 -7.67 -9.50 11.07
C THR A 134 -9.13 -9.94 11.22
N TYR A 135 -10.01 -9.38 10.41
CA TYR A 135 -11.41 -9.78 10.39
C TYR A 135 -11.56 -11.30 10.16
N GLU A 136 -10.75 -11.88 9.29
CA GLU A 136 -10.75 -13.32 9.01
C GLU A 136 -10.23 -14.15 10.20
N GLU A 137 -9.10 -13.74 10.78
CA GLU A 137 -8.50 -14.40 11.96
C GLU A 137 -9.48 -14.40 13.15
N CYS A 138 -10.24 -13.31 13.31
CA CYS A 138 -11.24 -13.19 14.35
C CYS A 138 -12.57 -13.87 13.99
N CYS A 139 -13.34 -13.30 13.07
CA CYS A 139 -14.73 -13.68 12.84
C CYS A 139 -14.88 -15.07 12.22
N CYS A 140 -13.97 -15.47 11.33
CA CYS A 140 -14.06 -16.77 10.68
C CYS A 140 -13.60 -17.93 11.57
N ARG A 141 -12.80 -17.63 12.60
CA ARG A 141 -12.14 -18.67 13.40
C ARG A 141 -12.64 -18.73 14.85
N TYR A 142 -12.65 -17.61 15.57
CA TYR A 142 -12.82 -17.60 17.02
C TYR A 142 -13.85 -16.60 17.56
N GLY A 143 -13.86 -15.36 17.08
CA GLY A 143 -14.62 -14.26 17.64
C GLY A 143 -16.12 -14.25 17.32
N LYS A 144 -16.85 -13.51 18.15
CA LYS A 144 -18.28 -13.16 18.00
C LYS A 144 -18.48 -11.68 17.65
N GLY A 145 -17.47 -10.85 17.88
CA GLY A 145 -17.44 -9.46 17.45
C GLY A 145 -16.02 -9.02 17.08
N TRP A 146 -15.93 -8.00 16.24
CA TRP A 146 -14.65 -7.50 15.73
C TRP A 146 -14.60 -5.97 15.74
N GLY A 147 -13.48 -5.45 16.24
CA GLY A 147 -13.14 -4.05 16.36
C GLY A 147 -13.80 -3.31 17.51
N PHE A 148 -13.39 -2.05 17.72
CA PHE A 148 -13.88 -1.21 18.80
C PHE A 148 -15.38 -0.94 18.75
N GLN A 149 -15.97 -0.92 17.54
CA GLN A 149 -17.41 -0.77 17.32
C GLN A 149 -18.21 -2.06 17.60
N CYS A 150 -17.56 -3.15 18.01
CA CYS A 150 -18.20 -4.45 18.28
C CYS A 150 -19.08 -4.93 17.09
N ARG A 151 -18.52 -4.85 15.86
CA ARG A 151 -19.23 -5.33 14.67
C ARG A 151 -19.47 -6.83 14.80
N ALA A 152 -20.71 -7.26 14.59
CA ALA A 152 -21.08 -8.67 14.69
C ALA A 152 -20.30 -9.53 13.68
N CYS A 153 -19.81 -10.67 14.13
CA CYS A 153 -19.31 -11.68 13.21
C CYS A 153 -20.47 -12.46 12.58
N PRO A 154 -20.34 -12.94 11.32
CA PRO A 154 -21.38 -13.72 10.66
C PRO A 154 -21.65 -15.05 11.40
N PRO A 155 -22.90 -15.56 11.34
CA PRO A 155 -23.26 -16.82 11.95
C PRO A 155 -22.54 -18.00 11.27
N ARG A 156 -22.01 -18.93 12.08
CA ARG A 156 -21.34 -20.14 11.60
C ARG A 156 -22.36 -21.25 11.35
N SER A 157 -22.95 -21.26 10.16
CA SER A 157 -23.79 -22.36 9.67
C SER A 157 -22.93 -23.39 8.92
N PRO A 158 -23.22 -24.71 9.03
CA PRO A 158 -22.45 -25.73 8.31
C PRO A 158 -22.70 -25.58 6.80
N GLY A 159 -21.70 -25.05 6.08
CA GLY A 159 -21.71 -24.86 4.62
C GLY A 159 -21.52 -23.43 4.13
N GLN A 160 -21.50 -22.42 5.01
CA GLN A 160 -21.30 -21.02 4.61
C GLN A 160 -19.81 -20.64 4.67
N GLN A 161 -19.24 -20.23 3.53
CA GLN A 161 -17.91 -19.62 3.50
C GLN A 161 -17.97 -18.24 4.18
N CYS A 162 -16.96 -17.97 5.01
CA CYS A 162 -16.84 -16.71 5.72
C CYS A 162 -16.42 -15.61 4.72
N GLN A 163 -17.39 -14.93 4.11
CA GLN A 163 -17.12 -13.80 3.25
C GLN A 163 -17.21 -12.49 4.06
N PRO A 164 -16.27 -11.55 3.89
CA PRO A 164 -16.43 -10.20 4.42
C PRO A 164 -17.70 -9.62 3.80
N SER A 165 -18.59 -9.08 4.63
CA SER A 165 -19.82 -8.47 4.14
C SER A 165 -19.46 -7.36 3.14
N GLN A 166 -19.80 -7.54 1.86
CA GLN A 166 -19.66 -6.49 0.83
C GLN A 166 -20.60 -5.29 1.04
N SER A 167 -21.35 -5.24 2.13
CA SER A 167 -21.99 -4.01 2.58
C SER A 167 -20.98 -3.21 3.42
N GLU A 168 -20.29 -2.27 2.76
CA GLU A 168 -20.41 -0.83 3.03
C GLU A 168 -19.71 -0.04 1.90
N SER A 169 -20.26 -0.12 0.69
CA SER A 169 -20.33 1.09 -0.14
C SER A 169 -21.39 1.98 0.49
N ASN A 170 -21.02 2.69 1.56
CA ASN A 170 -21.65 3.93 1.96
C ASN A 170 -20.68 4.62 2.91
N SER A 171 -20.22 5.78 2.48
CA SER A 171 -19.74 6.85 3.33
C SER A 171 -20.69 7.05 4.52
N PHE A 172 -20.44 6.41 5.65
CA PHE A 172 -21.08 6.73 6.94
C PHE A 172 -20.30 7.84 7.68
N TRP A 173 -19.77 8.80 6.91
CA TRP A 173 -19.27 10.08 7.44
C TRP A 173 -20.26 11.22 7.24
N ASP A 174 -21.50 10.92 6.83
CA ASP A 174 -22.54 11.94 6.70
C ASP A 174 -23.81 11.53 7.44
N LEU A 175 -24.00 12.19 8.58
CA LEU A 175 -25.26 12.44 9.29
C LEU A 175 -25.90 11.27 10.06
N SER A 176 -25.73 11.31 11.39
CA SER A 176 -26.90 11.20 12.27
C SER A 176 -26.83 12.17 13.47
N PRO A 177 -27.99 12.74 13.88
CA PRO A 177 -28.08 13.98 14.61
C PRO A 177 -28.22 13.71 16.11
N LEU A 178 -27.09 13.60 16.82
CA LEU A 178 -27.06 13.75 18.28
C LEU A 178 -26.05 14.80 18.76
N PHE A 179 -25.44 15.53 17.83
CA PHE A 179 -24.53 16.64 18.09
C PHE A 179 -25.21 18.03 18.07
N LEU A 180 -26.51 18.11 18.38
CA LEU A 180 -27.00 19.35 18.98
C LEU A 180 -26.56 19.32 20.44
N GLY A 181 -25.48 20.06 20.73
CA GLY A 181 -25.09 20.37 22.10
C GLY A 181 -26.33 20.75 22.89
N LYS A 182 -26.60 20.01 23.96
CA LYS A 182 -27.58 20.47 24.94
C LYS A 182 -27.07 21.82 25.45
N PRO A 183 -27.90 22.89 25.43
CA PRO A 183 -27.50 24.13 26.07
C PRO A 183 -27.25 23.83 27.54
N ARG A 184 -26.11 24.32 28.01
CA ARG A 184 -25.71 24.39 29.42
C ARG A 184 -26.92 24.82 30.24
N LYS A 185 -27.37 23.96 31.17
CA LYS A 185 -28.11 24.43 32.32
C LYS A 185 -27.08 24.77 33.39
N GLU A 186 -27.10 26.03 33.80
CA GLU A 186 -26.56 26.48 35.07
C GLU A 186 -27.40 25.86 36.20
N ASP A 187 -26.75 25.66 37.36
CA ASP A 187 -27.17 24.90 38.55
C ASP A 187 -27.08 23.38 38.39
N ASP A 188 -26.34 22.61 39.19
CA ASP A 188 -26.09 22.73 40.62
C ASP A 188 -24.72 22.12 40.98
N SER A 189 -24.19 22.55 42.12
CA SER A 189 -22.91 22.20 42.71
C SER A 189 -22.74 20.72 43.11
N SER A 190 -21.47 20.30 43.02
CA SER A 190 -20.83 19.13 43.64
C SER A 190 -21.32 17.74 43.23
N GLU A 191 -20.62 17.14 42.27
CA GLU A 191 -20.05 15.80 42.42
C GLU A 191 -18.75 15.74 41.58
N GLU A 192 -17.69 15.25 42.22
CA GLU A 192 -16.34 15.21 41.69
C GLU A 192 -16.26 14.30 40.46
N GLU A 193 -16.01 14.85 39.27
CA GLU A 193 -15.61 14.04 38.12
C GLU A 193 -14.31 14.59 37.56
N SER A 194 -13.25 14.35 38.33
CA SER A 194 -11.89 14.33 37.79
C SER A 194 -11.76 13.11 36.89
N ASP A 195 -12.28 13.22 35.67
CA ASP A 195 -11.99 12.32 34.54
C ASP A 195 -10.54 12.51 34.07
N GLU A 196 -9.58 12.44 35.00
CA GLU A 196 -8.16 12.48 34.71
C GLU A 196 -7.74 11.09 34.24
N CYS A 197 -7.90 10.88 32.93
CA CYS A 197 -7.38 9.68 32.28
C CYS A 197 -5.86 9.64 32.40
N HIS A 198 -5.37 8.71 33.21
CA HIS A 198 -3.94 8.51 33.43
C HIS A 198 -3.45 7.33 32.59
N CYS A 199 -3.02 7.61 31.36
CA CYS A 199 -2.39 6.62 30.47
C CYS A 199 -0.89 6.86 30.35
N LEU A 200 -0.09 5.90 30.83
CA LEU A 200 1.35 5.93 30.62
C LEU A 200 1.70 5.22 29.30
N ASN A 201 2.43 5.93 28.43
CA ASN A 201 2.84 5.47 27.09
C ASN A 201 1.68 5.14 26.14
N GLY A 202 0.49 5.70 26.39
CA GLY A 202 -0.71 5.48 25.60
C GLY A 202 -1.52 6.75 25.44
N ARG A 203 -2.48 6.73 24.51
CA ARG A 203 -3.41 7.83 24.28
C ARG A 203 -4.71 7.57 25.03
N CYS A 204 -5.20 8.58 25.74
CA CYS A 204 -6.55 8.55 26.30
C CYS A 204 -7.58 8.71 25.18
N VAL A 205 -8.49 7.75 25.07
CA VAL A 205 -9.63 7.80 24.16
C VAL A 205 -10.92 7.65 24.93
N ARG A 206 -11.92 8.46 24.59
CA ARG A 206 -13.25 8.36 25.21
C ARG A 206 -14.00 7.17 24.62
N SER A 207 -14.47 6.29 25.50
CA SER A 207 -15.31 5.14 25.18
C SER A 207 -16.66 5.24 25.91
N TYR A 208 -17.61 4.39 25.54
CA TYR A 208 -18.91 4.30 26.20
C TYR A 208 -18.83 3.83 27.67
N HIS A 209 -17.68 3.29 28.09
CA HIS A 209 -17.38 2.84 29.45
C HIS A 209 -16.42 3.78 30.22
N GLY A 210 -16.29 5.04 29.79
CA GLY A 210 -15.33 5.99 30.36
C GLY A 210 -14.07 6.15 29.51
N VAL A 211 -13.03 6.77 30.07
CA VAL A 211 -11.78 7.02 29.35
C VAL A 211 -10.86 5.79 29.43
N VAL A 212 -10.41 5.30 28.27
CA VAL A 212 -9.59 4.09 28.14
C VAL A 212 -8.26 4.42 27.48
N CYS A 213 -7.20 3.69 27.86
CA CYS A 213 -5.89 3.80 27.24
C CYS A 213 -5.81 3.01 25.94
N GLU A 214 -5.54 3.72 24.84
CA GLU A 214 -5.16 3.16 23.56
C GLU A 214 -3.63 3.08 23.49
N CYS A 215 -3.11 1.86 23.28
CA CYS A 215 -1.69 1.63 23.16
C CYS A 215 -1.22 1.77 21.69
N PRO A 216 -0.04 2.37 21.45
CA PRO A 216 0.59 2.35 20.14
C PRO A 216 0.85 0.90 19.67
N ALA A 217 1.03 0.71 18.36
CA ALA A 217 1.41 -0.59 17.81
C ALA A 217 2.72 -1.10 18.48
N GLY A 218 2.76 -2.40 18.80
CA GLY A 218 3.86 -3.02 19.53
C GLY A 218 3.75 -2.92 21.06
N PHE A 219 2.66 -2.36 21.59
CA PHE A 219 2.41 -2.28 23.03
C PHE A 219 1.07 -2.91 23.40
N GLN A 220 0.99 -3.46 24.61
CA GLN A 220 -0.22 -4.02 25.20
C GLN A 220 -0.53 -3.38 26.54
N LEU A 221 -1.82 -3.37 26.91
CA LEU A 221 -2.25 -2.86 28.21
C LEU A 221 -1.77 -3.77 29.34
N ASP A 222 -1.35 -3.16 30.45
CA ASP A 222 -1.09 -3.86 31.69
C ASP A 222 -2.40 -4.35 32.36
N ALA A 223 -2.26 -5.17 33.41
CA ALA A 223 -3.41 -5.72 34.13
C ALA A 223 -4.34 -4.63 34.71
N THR A 224 -3.81 -3.44 34.97
CA THR A 224 -4.55 -2.29 35.48
C THR A 224 -5.17 -1.42 34.38
N ARG A 225 -4.88 -1.68 33.10
CA ARG A 225 -5.37 -0.95 31.92
C ARG A 225 -5.01 0.55 31.90
N THR A 226 -3.96 0.94 32.62
CA THR A 226 -3.50 2.35 32.70
C THR A 226 -2.13 2.56 32.07
N ARG A 227 -1.46 1.48 31.65
CA ARG A 227 -0.11 1.55 31.09
C ARG A 227 0.03 0.66 29.88
N CYS A 228 0.73 1.18 28.88
CA CYS A 228 1.12 0.45 27.70
C CYS A 228 2.53 -0.11 27.89
N LEU A 229 2.61 -1.44 27.96
CA LEU A 229 3.83 -2.19 28.10
C LEU A 229 4.25 -2.72 26.74
N ASP A 230 5.55 -2.64 26.47
CA ASP A 230 6.16 -3.19 25.27
C ASP A 230 5.86 -4.68 25.15
N ILE A 231 5.46 -5.12 23.96
CA ILE A 231 5.26 -6.53 23.66
C ILE A 231 6.61 -7.10 23.30
N ASP A 232 7.15 -8.04 24.09
CA ASP A 232 8.40 -8.71 23.74
C ASP A 232 8.15 -9.75 22.64
N GLU A 233 8.24 -9.33 21.38
CA GLU A 233 8.02 -10.22 20.25
C GLU A 233 9.14 -11.28 20.14
N CYS A 234 10.32 -11.00 20.70
CA CYS A 234 11.39 -11.99 20.80
C CYS A 234 11.09 -13.09 21.81
N TRP A 235 10.25 -12.85 22.81
CA TRP A 235 9.80 -13.88 23.74
C TRP A 235 8.66 -14.71 23.15
N GLU A 236 7.65 -14.06 22.58
CA GLU A 236 6.42 -14.74 22.12
C GLU A 236 6.55 -15.40 20.74
N LEU A 237 7.31 -14.83 19.79
CA LEU A 237 7.35 -15.31 18.39
C LEU A 237 8.63 -16.06 18.03
N ASN A 238 9.73 -15.83 18.74
CA ASN A 238 11.00 -16.54 18.51
C ASN A 238 10.91 -18.04 18.86
N GLN A 239 10.12 -18.40 19.89
CA GLN A 239 9.90 -19.81 20.26
C GLN A 239 9.22 -20.64 19.15
N ARG A 240 8.50 -19.97 18.24
CA ARG A 240 7.83 -20.59 17.09
C ARG A 240 8.71 -20.63 15.84
N GLY A 241 9.93 -20.08 15.88
CA GLY A 241 10.86 -20.03 14.74
C GLY A 241 10.39 -19.18 13.56
N LEU A 242 9.38 -18.32 13.78
CA LEU A 242 8.75 -17.48 12.76
C LEU A 242 9.43 -16.10 12.65
N LEU A 243 10.31 -15.76 13.58
CA LEU A 243 10.99 -14.47 13.67
C LEU A 243 12.48 -14.63 13.37
N CYS A 244 13.05 -13.72 12.58
CA CYS A 244 14.51 -13.61 12.33
C CYS A 244 15.18 -14.90 11.80
N LYS A 245 14.94 -15.28 10.53
CA LYS A 245 15.56 -16.48 9.91
C LYS A 245 17.10 -16.35 9.89
N ASN A 246 17.79 -17.18 10.69
CA ASN A 246 19.26 -17.20 10.86
C ASN A 246 19.89 -15.98 11.56
N GLU A 247 19.08 -15.15 12.23
CA GLU A 247 19.50 -13.92 12.92
C GLU A 247 19.14 -14.01 14.41
N ARG A 248 19.77 -13.18 15.27
CA ARG A 248 19.35 -13.04 16.68
C ARG A 248 18.25 -11.99 16.77
N CYS A 249 17.17 -12.29 17.47
CA CYS A 249 16.13 -11.32 17.78
C CYS A 249 16.61 -10.39 18.91
N ILE A 250 16.32 -9.09 18.79
CA ILE A 250 16.56 -8.08 19.80
C ILE A 250 15.25 -7.31 19.99
N ASN A 251 14.67 -7.42 21.18
CA ASN A 251 13.46 -6.68 21.53
C ASN A 251 13.80 -5.18 21.66
N THR A 252 12.90 -4.33 21.18
CA THR A 252 13.04 -2.87 21.23
C THR A 252 11.71 -2.24 21.65
N ASN A 253 11.74 -1.06 22.24
CA ASN A 253 10.48 -0.44 22.69
C ASN A 253 9.54 -0.13 21.51
N GLY A 254 8.42 -0.86 21.42
CA GLY A 254 7.38 -0.80 20.40
C GLY A 254 7.63 -1.67 19.17
N SER A 255 8.67 -2.50 19.15
CA SER A 255 9.01 -3.34 17.99
C SER A 255 10.11 -4.34 18.31
N TYR A 256 10.51 -5.15 17.33
CA TYR A 256 11.72 -5.97 17.41
C TYR A 256 12.59 -5.74 16.20
N ARG A 257 13.88 -6.08 16.34
CA ARG A 257 14.78 -6.15 15.19
C ARG A 257 15.63 -7.40 15.21
N CYS A 258 15.94 -7.87 14.01
CA CYS A 258 16.85 -8.98 13.81
C CYS A 258 18.27 -8.45 13.57
N ALA A 259 19.24 -9.01 14.28
CA ALA A 259 20.65 -8.70 14.12
C ALA A 259 21.44 -9.93 13.73
N CYS A 260 22.48 -9.76 12.91
CA CYS A 260 23.37 -10.85 12.58
C CYS A 260 24.00 -11.45 13.84
N LYS A 261 24.16 -12.78 13.85
CA LYS A 261 24.95 -13.45 14.88
C LYS A 261 26.41 -12.96 14.84
N PRO A 262 27.15 -13.05 15.95
CA PRO A 262 28.57 -12.69 15.97
C PRO A 262 29.34 -13.38 14.84
N GLY A 263 30.15 -12.62 14.09
CA GLY A 263 30.88 -13.10 12.92
C GLY A 263 30.16 -12.95 11.58
N PHE A 264 28.95 -12.38 11.56
CA PHE A 264 28.18 -12.10 10.34
C PHE A 264 27.81 -10.61 10.23
N ILE A 265 27.78 -10.05 9.01
CA ILE A 265 27.37 -8.67 8.70
C ILE A 265 26.21 -8.66 7.70
N ARG A 266 25.34 -7.65 7.79
CA ARG A 266 24.26 -7.44 6.81
C ARG A 266 24.82 -7.03 5.45
N SER A 267 24.51 -7.80 4.42
CA SER A 267 24.89 -7.50 3.04
C SER A 267 23.95 -6.46 2.42
N ARG A 268 24.51 -5.38 1.87
CA ARG A 268 23.77 -4.38 1.08
C ARG A 268 23.34 -4.89 -0.30
N HIS A 269 24.00 -5.93 -0.82
CA HIS A 269 23.77 -6.44 -2.18
C HIS A 269 22.85 -7.67 -2.25
N HIS A 270 22.62 -8.35 -1.11
CA HIS A 270 21.76 -9.53 -1.03
C HIS A 270 20.56 -9.29 -0.11
N GLY A 271 19.80 -8.22 -0.36
CA GLY A 271 18.51 -7.98 0.32
C GLY A 271 18.61 -7.92 1.86
N GLY A 272 19.74 -7.51 2.42
CA GLY A 272 19.94 -7.42 3.87
C GLY A 272 20.33 -8.71 4.59
N MET A 273 20.64 -9.80 3.86
CA MET A 273 21.04 -11.09 4.45
C MET A 273 22.37 -11.01 5.23
N CYS A 274 22.46 -11.75 6.33
CA CYS A 274 23.69 -11.89 7.11
C CYS A 274 24.72 -12.80 6.43
N ILE A 275 25.85 -12.23 6.00
CA ILE A 275 26.99 -12.95 5.40
C ILE A 275 28.16 -13.01 6.38
N PRO A 276 28.99 -14.08 6.38
CA PRO A 276 30.12 -14.18 7.27
C PRO A 276 31.15 -13.08 7.01
N GLN A 277 31.65 -12.42 8.05
CA GLN A 277 32.77 -11.49 7.92
C GLN A 277 34.02 -12.26 7.52
N ARG A 278 34.59 -11.91 6.36
CA ARG A 278 35.93 -12.37 6.00
C ARG A 278 36.93 -11.74 6.97
N ARG A 279 37.52 -12.57 7.85
CA ARG A 279 38.68 -12.18 8.65
C ARG A 279 39.83 -11.88 7.68
N ARG A 280 40.35 -10.65 7.71
CA ARG A 280 41.64 -10.30 7.13
C ARG A 280 42.75 -10.73 8.07
#